data_AF-A0A2N1NG35-F1
#
_entry.id   AF-A0A2N1NG35-F1
#
_cell.length_a   1.000
_cell.length_b   1.000
_cell.length_c   1.000
_cell.angle_alpha   90.00
_cell.angle_beta   90.00
_cell.angle_gamma   90.00
#
_symmetry.space_group_name_H-M   'P 1'
#
loop_
_entity.id
_entity.type
_entity.pdbx_description
1 polymer ?
#
loop_
_entity_poly.entity_id
_entity_poly.type
_entity_poly.pdbx_seq_one_letter_code
_entity_poly.pdbx_strand_id
1 'polypeptide(L)'
;MSDLTEIITTVSLLVGGLLLILSAYIFGVCKNKNHNNFIIFNTLLMIYDWVFYIIFTIWISTTDMQSILVIIIPLMSVMIFFNFILTVTILRREINNNEQFRAWFKEHNVFIIFLVFCSLVNLNVLHVLNCKFNYMDIFDAKLSFTVEKKIIHASVISLVLGDIPRLFLLLNYSFIDYMNQ
;
A
#
# COMPACT_ATOMS: atom_id res chain seq x y z
N MET A 1 -0.03 -2.75 -31.19
CA MET A 1 -0.07 -1.33 -30.74
C MET A 1 1.32 -0.77 -31.00
N SER A 2 1.49 0.50 -31.41
CA SER A 2 2.86 1.03 -31.60
C SER A 2 3.54 1.24 -30.24
N ASP A 3 4.84 0.99 -30.15
CA ASP A 3 5.65 1.21 -28.93
C ASP A 3 5.45 2.61 -28.33
N LEU A 4 5.24 3.62 -29.20
CA LEU A 4 4.94 4.99 -28.79
C LEU A 4 3.63 5.11 -27.99
N THR A 5 2.60 4.36 -28.36
CA THR A 5 1.31 4.38 -27.65
C THR A 5 1.46 3.78 -26.25
N GLU A 6 2.22 2.70 -26.11
CA GLU A 6 2.50 2.06 -24.82
C GLU A 6 3.31 2.98 -23.90
N ILE A 7 4.34 3.65 -24.44
CA ILE A 7 5.13 4.65 -23.70
C ILE A 7 4.26 5.82 -23.24
N ILE A 8 3.41 6.37 -24.12
CA ILE A 8 2.53 7.49 -23.75
C ILE A 8 1.54 7.07 -22.67
N THR A 9 0.94 5.88 -22.77
CA THR A 9 -0.01 5.40 -21.76
C THR A 9 0.65 5.17 -20.40
N THR A 10 1.84 4.55 -20.37
CA THR A 10 2.58 4.32 -19.13
C THR A 10 3.05 5.62 -18.48
N VAL A 11 3.59 6.56 -19.25
CA VAL A 11 3.99 7.90 -18.74
C VAL A 11 2.78 8.67 -18.23
N SER A 12 1.64 8.61 -18.92
CA SER A 12 0.41 9.28 -18.50
C SER A 12 -0.14 8.70 -17.19
N LEU A 13 -0.06 7.38 -17.01
CA LEU A 13 -0.48 6.69 -15.79
C LEU A 13 0.48 6.98 -14.63
N LEU A 14 1.78 7.12 -14.92
CA LEU A 14 2.83 7.54 -13.98
C LEU A 14 2.61 8.96 -13.46
N VAL A 15 2.64 9.92 -14.37
CA VAL A 15 2.55 11.34 -14.03
C VAL A 15 1.16 11.70 -13.55
N GLY A 16 0.10 11.21 -14.21
CA GLY A 16 -1.28 11.49 -13.83
C GLY A 16 -1.64 10.95 -12.44
N GLY A 17 -1.22 9.72 -12.12
CA GLY A 17 -1.41 9.14 -10.80
C GLY A 17 -0.73 9.95 -9.69
N LEU A 18 0.53 10.32 -9.88
CA LEU A 18 1.27 11.14 -8.92
C LEU A 18 0.63 12.53 -8.72
N LEU A 19 0.17 13.18 -9.80
CA LEU A 19 -0.52 14.46 -9.72
C LEU A 19 -1.82 14.37 -8.92
N LEU A 20 -2.61 13.30 -9.11
CA LEU A 20 -3.82 13.06 -8.33
C LEU A 20 -3.49 12.88 -6.83
N ILE A 21 -2.47 12.09 -6.50
CA ILE A 21 -2.03 11.88 -5.11
C ILE A 21 -1.56 13.19 -4.46
N LEU A 22 -0.78 13.98 -5.19
CA LEU A 22 -0.32 15.29 -4.74
C LEU A 22 -1.49 16.26 -4.54
N SER A 23 -2.46 16.27 -5.45
CA SER A 23 -3.67 17.10 -5.30
C SER A 23 -4.49 16.71 -4.08
N ALA A 24 -4.64 15.41 -3.79
CA ALA A 24 -5.33 14.92 -2.59
C ALA A 24 -4.61 15.33 -1.30
N TYR A 25 -3.27 15.30 -1.30
CA TYR A 25 -2.46 15.79 -0.19
C TYR A 25 -2.59 17.30 0.02
N ILE A 26 -2.43 18.09 -1.05
CA ILE A 26 -2.57 19.55 -1.00
C ILE A 26 -3.98 19.91 -0.51
N PHE A 27 -5.02 19.24 -1.02
CA PHE A 27 -6.39 19.44 -0.56
C PHE A 27 -6.55 19.19 0.95
N GLY A 28 -6.01 18.08 1.45
CA GLY A 28 -6.01 17.77 2.88
C GLY A 28 -5.31 18.84 3.72
N VAL A 29 -4.10 19.23 3.33
CA VAL A 29 -3.29 20.25 4.02
C VAL A 29 -3.96 21.62 3.99
N CYS A 30 -4.54 22.02 2.85
CA CYS A 30 -5.25 23.29 2.70
C CYS A 30 -6.49 23.34 3.59
N LYS A 31 -7.22 22.22 3.72
CA LYS A 31 -8.44 22.19 4.52
C LYS A 31 -8.17 22.15 6.02
N ASN A 32 -7.11 21.46 6.45
CA ASN A 32 -6.73 21.46 7.86
C ASN A 32 -5.26 21.10 8.09
N LYS A 33 -4.47 22.08 8.53
CA LYS A 33 -3.03 21.93 8.80
C LYS A 33 -2.69 21.11 10.06
N ASN A 34 -3.65 20.93 10.97
CA ASN A 34 -3.39 20.32 12.28
C ASN A 34 -3.60 18.79 12.31
N HIS A 35 -4.15 18.20 11.25
CA HIS A 35 -4.32 16.75 11.13
C HIS A 35 -3.17 16.10 10.36
N ASN A 36 -2.94 14.81 10.62
CA ASN A 36 -1.84 14.06 10.04
C ASN A 36 -2.15 13.59 8.61
N ASN A 37 -2.41 14.56 7.72
CA ASN A 37 -2.78 14.32 6.31
C ASN A 37 -1.69 13.57 5.52
N PHE A 38 -0.46 13.56 6.05
CA PHE A 38 0.63 12.75 5.52
C PHE A 38 0.31 11.26 5.51
N ILE A 39 -0.48 10.76 6.47
CA ILE A 39 -0.87 9.34 6.54
C ILE A 39 -1.66 8.93 5.28
N ILE A 40 -2.57 9.78 4.80
CA ILE A 40 -3.34 9.49 3.58
C ILE A 40 -2.50 9.62 2.33
N PHE A 41 -1.66 10.65 2.25
CA PHE A 41 -0.72 10.77 1.15
C PHE A 41 0.16 9.51 1.03
N ASN A 42 0.72 9.07 2.15
CA ASN A 42 1.55 7.87 2.20
C ASN A 42 0.76 6.60 1.83
N THR A 43 -0.50 6.50 2.28
CA THR A 43 -1.36 5.37 1.91
C THR A 43 -1.70 5.36 0.42
N LEU A 44 -1.99 6.51 -0.15
CA LEU A 44 -2.24 6.64 -1.59
C LEU A 44 -1.01 6.27 -2.41
N LEU A 45 0.19 6.68 -1.97
CA LEU A 45 1.45 6.24 -2.60
C LEU A 45 1.64 4.72 -2.51
N MET A 46 1.31 4.09 -1.37
CA MET A 46 1.39 2.63 -1.22
C MET A 46 0.42 1.89 -2.15
N ILE A 47 -0.82 2.36 -2.26
CA ILE A 47 -1.80 1.81 -3.21
C ILE A 47 -1.31 1.98 -4.65
N TYR A 48 -0.73 3.14 -4.94
CA TYR A 48 -0.21 3.46 -6.26
C TYR A 48 0.97 2.57 -6.67
N ASP A 49 1.95 2.39 -5.79
CA ASP A 49 3.07 1.46 -5.99
C ASP A 49 2.57 0.04 -6.28
N TRP A 50 1.53 -0.40 -5.57
CA TRP A 50 0.93 -1.71 -5.79
C TRP A 50 0.27 -1.87 -7.16
N VAL A 51 -0.47 -0.86 -7.62
CA VAL A 51 -1.08 -0.86 -8.96
C VAL A 51 0.00 -0.92 -10.04
N PHE A 52 1.05 -0.11 -9.90
CA PHE A 52 2.18 -0.12 -10.82
C PHE A 52 2.85 -1.49 -10.87
N TYR A 53 3.04 -2.11 -9.70
CA TYR A 53 3.64 -3.42 -9.59
C TYR A 53 2.82 -4.53 -10.27
N ILE A 54 1.49 -4.51 -10.17
CA ILE A 54 0.63 -5.45 -10.89
C ILE A 54 0.78 -5.29 -12.39
N ILE A 55 0.72 -4.05 -12.88
CA ILE A 55 0.88 -3.75 -14.31
C ILE A 55 2.24 -4.26 -14.80
N PHE A 56 3.30 -3.98 -14.03
CA PHE A 56 4.66 -4.44 -14.34
C PHE A 56 4.78 -5.96 -14.37
N THR A 57 4.16 -6.66 -13.40
CA THR A 57 4.16 -8.13 -13.35
C THR A 57 3.44 -8.73 -14.55
N ILE A 58 2.29 -8.16 -14.94
CA ILE A 58 1.55 -8.57 -16.14
C ILE A 58 2.40 -8.32 -17.38
N TRP A 59 3.06 -7.17 -17.49
CA TRP A 59 3.93 -6.85 -18.61
C TRP A 59 5.09 -7.86 -18.74
N ILE A 60 5.83 -8.14 -17.66
CA ILE A 60 6.87 -9.18 -17.66
C ILE A 60 6.33 -10.53 -18.14
N SER A 61 5.10 -10.91 -17.76
CA SER A 61 4.52 -12.20 -18.16
C SER A 61 4.35 -12.35 -19.67
N THR A 62 4.28 -11.24 -20.40
CA THR A 62 4.16 -11.20 -21.87
C THR A 62 5.50 -11.15 -22.61
N THR A 63 6.60 -10.98 -21.88
CA THR A 63 7.98 -10.91 -22.42
C THR A 63 8.70 -12.24 -22.22
N ASP A 64 9.86 -12.43 -22.87
CA ASP A 64 10.71 -13.62 -22.69
C ASP A 64 11.35 -13.72 -21.28
N MET A 65 11.04 -12.78 -20.39
CA MET A 65 11.61 -12.62 -19.06
C MET A 65 10.83 -13.39 -17.96
N GLN A 66 10.04 -14.39 -18.35
CA GLN A 66 9.15 -15.15 -17.44
C GLN A 66 9.88 -15.86 -16.30
N SER A 67 11.17 -16.17 -16.46
CA SER A 67 12.00 -16.80 -15.41
C SER A 67 12.03 -15.98 -14.12
N ILE A 68 11.91 -14.66 -14.20
CA ILE A 68 11.89 -13.75 -13.05
C ILE A 68 10.61 -13.91 -12.24
N LEU A 69 9.48 -14.19 -12.90
CA LEU A 69 8.19 -14.38 -12.22
C LEU A 69 8.22 -15.55 -11.24
N VAL A 70 9.04 -16.56 -11.52
CA VAL A 70 9.25 -17.72 -10.63
C VAL A 70 9.86 -17.30 -9.29
N ILE A 71 10.64 -16.21 -9.25
CA ILE A 71 11.23 -15.68 -8.01
C ILE A 71 10.28 -14.66 -7.36
N ILE A 72 9.72 -13.77 -8.17
CA ILE A 72 8.90 -12.66 -7.72
C ILE A 72 7.58 -13.13 -7.09
N ILE A 73 6.85 -14.04 -7.74
CA ILE A 73 5.51 -14.46 -7.29
C ILE A 73 5.56 -15.15 -5.91
N PRO A 74 6.48 -16.10 -5.63
CA PRO A 74 6.58 -16.71 -4.31
C PRO A 74 6.98 -15.72 -3.21
N LEU A 75 7.94 -14.85 -3.48
CA LEU A 75 8.37 -13.81 -2.53
C LEU A 75 7.19 -12.93 -2.11
N MET A 76 6.38 -12.52 -3.09
CA MET A 76 5.16 -11.75 -2.85
C MET A 76 4.11 -12.53 -2.06
N SER A 77 3.91 -13.79 -2.42
CA SER A 77 2.90 -14.63 -1.78
C SER A 77 3.21 -14.80 -0.29
N VAL A 78 4.49 -14.99 0.07
CA VAL A 78 4.94 -15.06 1.46
C VAL A 78 4.68 -13.75 2.20
N MET A 79 5.03 -12.60 1.58
CA MET A 79 4.82 -11.29 2.18
C MET A 79 3.32 -10.99 2.41
N ILE A 80 2.49 -11.23 1.39
CA ILE A 80 1.03 -11.03 1.45
C ILE A 80 0.43 -11.88 2.57
N PHE A 81 0.84 -13.15 2.66
CA PHE A 81 0.36 -14.05 3.70
C PHE A 81 0.77 -13.57 5.10
N PHE A 82 2.01 -13.14 5.26
CA PHE A 82 2.51 -12.58 6.51
C PHE A 82 1.74 -11.33 6.95
N ASN A 83 1.57 -10.37 6.02
CA ASN A 83 0.81 -9.15 6.26
C ASN A 83 -0.65 -9.45 6.61
N PHE A 84 -1.28 -10.39 5.90
CA PHE A 84 -2.66 -10.80 6.18
C PHE A 84 -2.82 -11.31 7.62
N ILE A 85 -1.95 -12.21 8.07
CA ILE A 85 -1.98 -12.75 9.43
C ILE A 85 -1.83 -11.62 10.46
N LEU A 86 -0.90 -10.70 10.23
CA LEU A 86 -0.67 -9.58 11.13
C LEU A 86 -1.85 -8.63 11.18
N THR A 87 -2.43 -8.25 10.03
CA THR A 87 -3.63 -7.41 9.96
C THR A 87 -4.77 -8.04 10.74
N VAL A 88 -5.09 -9.31 10.48
CA VAL A 88 -6.18 -10.01 11.17
C VAL A 88 -5.91 -10.07 12.68
N THR A 89 -4.67 -10.34 13.09
CA THR A 89 -4.28 -10.39 14.51
C THR A 89 -4.42 -9.03 15.19
N ILE A 90 -3.98 -7.96 14.52
CA ILE A 90 -4.07 -6.58 15.02
C ILE A 90 -5.54 -6.16 15.16
N LEU A 91 -6.34 -6.33 14.11
CA LEU A 91 -7.75 -5.95 14.10
C LEU A 91 -8.55 -6.78 15.10
N ARG A 92 -8.35 -8.09 15.17
CA ARG A 92 -9.05 -8.95 16.14
C ARG A 92 -8.72 -8.55 17.58
N ARG A 93 -7.47 -8.22 17.88
CA ARG A 93 -7.07 -7.71 19.19
C ARG A 93 -7.78 -6.39 19.50
N GLU A 94 -7.84 -5.47 18.55
CA GLU A 94 -8.46 -4.16 18.74
C GLU A 94 -9.97 -4.28 18.97
N ILE A 95 -10.65 -5.06 18.12
CA ILE A 95 -12.09 -5.37 18.26
C ILE A 95 -12.41 -5.94 19.63
N ASN A 96 -11.56 -6.81 20.17
CA ASN A 96 -11.83 -7.48 21.45
C ASN A 96 -11.60 -6.56 22.67
N ASN A 97 -10.64 -5.64 22.60
CA ASN A 97 -10.19 -4.87 23.77
C ASN A 97 -10.62 -3.39 23.75
N ASN A 98 -11.13 -2.88 22.63
CA ASN A 98 -11.55 -1.49 22.48
C ASN A 98 -13.01 -1.41 22.04
N GLU A 99 -13.90 -1.04 22.98
CA GLU A 99 -15.34 -0.94 22.71
C GLU A 99 -15.68 0.17 21.70
N GLN A 100 -14.94 1.27 21.71
CA GLN A 100 -15.17 2.39 20.78
C GLN A 100 -14.82 1.97 19.35
N PHE A 101 -13.66 1.32 19.16
CA PHE A 101 -13.28 0.75 17.88
C PHE A 101 -14.29 -0.30 17.41
N ARG A 102 -14.81 -1.14 18.32
CA ARG A 102 -15.80 -2.16 17.99
C ARG A 102 -17.12 -1.56 17.50
N ALA A 103 -17.58 -0.47 18.11
CA ALA A 103 -18.78 0.24 17.66
C ALA A 103 -18.56 0.83 16.25
N TRP A 104 -17.45 1.54 16.08
CA TRP A 104 -17.05 2.11 14.79
C TRP A 104 -16.88 1.03 13.69
N PHE A 105 -16.32 -0.12 14.03
CA PHE A 105 -16.13 -1.25 13.11
C PHE A 105 -17.46 -1.76 12.52
N LYS A 106 -18.52 -1.79 13.33
CA LYS A 106 -19.85 -2.25 12.89
C LYS A 106 -20.47 -1.30 11.87
N GLU A 107 -20.20 0.00 12.01
CA GLU A 107 -20.74 1.04 11.13
C GLU A 107 -19.99 1.12 9.79
N HIS A 108 -18.68 0.84 9.80
CA HIS A 108 -17.81 1.02 8.63
C HIS A 108 -17.16 -0.29 8.12
N ASN A 109 -17.88 -1.40 8.24
CA ASN A 109 -17.36 -2.74 7.87
C ASN A 109 -16.80 -2.83 6.43
N VAL A 110 -17.46 -2.21 5.43
CA VAL A 110 -17.01 -2.20 4.03
C VAL A 110 -15.66 -1.51 3.88
N PHE A 111 -15.49 -0.37 4.55
CA PHE A 111 -14.23 0.39 4.51
C PHE A 111 -13.08 -0.40 5.12
N ILE A 112 -13.35 -1.16 6.18
CA ILE A 112 -12.33 -1.99 6.83
C ILE A 112 -11.94 -3.16 5.94
N ILE A 113 -12.89 -3.79 5.24
CA ILE A 113 -12.57 -4.84 4.26
C ILE A 113 -11.62 -4.29 3.18
N PHE A 114 -11.90 -3.09 2.67
CA PHE A 114 -11.01 -2.42 1.72
C PHE A 114 -9.62 -2.17 2.31
N LEU A 115 -9.52 -1.66 3.55
CA LEU A 115 -8.24 -1.44 4.20
C LEU A 115 -7.49 -2.74 4.51
N VAL A 116 -8.19 -3.83 4.86
CA VAL A 116 -7.59 -5.15 5.01
C VAL A 116 -6.96 -5.60 3.69
N PHE A 117 -7.67 -5.41 2.57
CA PHE A 117 -7.13 -5.72 1.25
C PHE A 117 -5.88 -4.88 0.93
N CYS A 118 -5.92 -3.56 1.15
CA CYS A 118 -4.74 -2.71 0.96
C CYS A 118 -3.58 -3.07 1.90
N SER A 119 -3.87 -3.51 3.13
CA SER A 119 -2.86 -3.88 4.12
C SER A 119 -2.09 -5.15 3.78
N LEU A 120 -2.60 -5.96 2.84
CA LEU A 120 -1.88 -7.15 2.33
C LEU A 120 -0.50 -6.78 1.77
N VAL A 121 -0.38 -5.56 1.25
CA VAL A 121 0.85 -5.06 0.63
C VAL A 121 1.70 -4.36 1.68
N ASN A 122 1.10 -3.42 2.40
CA ASN A 122 1.79 -2.64 3.41
C ASN A 122 0.87 -2.37 4.60
N LEU A 123 1.30 -2.81 5.78
CA LEU A 123 0.52 -2.70 7.01
C LEU A 123 0.31 -1.26 7.46
N ASN A 124 1.15 -0.34 7.00
CA ASN A 124 1.08 1.07 7.39
C ASN A 124 -0.21 1.75 6.92
N VAL A 125 -0.88 1.17 5.91
CA VAL A 125 -2.21 1.61 5.45
C VAL A 125 -3.24 1.61 6.61
N LEU A 126 -3.08 0.74 7.61
CA LEU A 126 -3.99 0.69 8.76
C LEU A 126 -3.97 1.98 9.61
N HIS A 127 -2.92 2.81 9.53
CA HIS A 127 -2.92 4.11 10.22
C HIS A 127 -3.98 5.09 9.70
N VAL A 128 -4.50 4.87 8.49
CA VAL A 128 -5.60 5.69 7.93
C VAL A 128 -6.86 5.60 8.81
N LEU A 129 -7.04 4.50 9.52
CA LEU A 129 -8.17 4.32 10.44
C LEU A 129 -8.25 5.42 11.52
N ASN A 130 -7.13 6.03 11.90
CA ASN A 130 -7.09 7.02 12.99
C ASN A 130 -6.45 8.37 12.58
N CYS A 131 -6.46 8.69 11.27
CA CYS A 131 -5.80 9.91 10.77
C CYS A 131 -6.69 11.18 10.84
N LYS A 132 -7.98 11.04 11.17
CA LYS A 132 -8.97 12.13 11.28
C LYS A 132 -9.02 13.04 10.06
N PHE A 133 -8.79 12.47 8.89
CA PHE A 133 -8.75 13.25 7.67
C PHE A 133 -10.10 13.89 7.38
N ASN A 134 -10.04 15.19 7.11
CA ASN A 134 -11.21 15.95 6.69
C ASN A 134 -12.41 15.89 7.66
N TYR A 135 -12.18 15.58 8.94
CA TYR A 135 -13.23 15.38 9.94
C TYR A 135 -14.27 14.31 9.55
N MET A 136 -13.92 13.38 8.66
CA MET A 136 -14.84 12.30 8.29
C MET A 136 -14.73 11.18 9.31
N ASP A 137 -15.89 10.72 9.80
CA ASP A 137 -15.98 9.68 10.83
C ASP A 137 -15.33 8.35 10.38
N ILE A 138 -15.30 8.10 9.08
CA ILE A 138 -14.62 6.96 8.44
C ILE A 138 -13.10 6.93 8.72
N PHE A 139 -12.49 8.04 9.14
CA PHE A 139 -11.07 8.12 9.50
C PHE A 139 -10.81 8.35 11.00
N ASP A 140 -11.83 8.16 11.85
CA ASP A 140 -11.76 8.32 13.31
C ASP A 140 -12.16 7.05 14.08
N ALA A 141 -11.47 5.94 13.78
CA ALA A 141 -11.71 4.64 14.40
C ALA A 141 -11.26 4.55 15.87
N LYS A 142 -10.57 5.56 16.39
CA LYS A 142 -10.04 5.62 17.77
C LYS A 142 -9.18 4.40 18.13
N LEU A 143 -8.15 4.15 17.33
CA LEU A 143 -7.17 3.08 17.58
C LEU A 143 -6.45 3.26 18.92
N SER A 144 -6.21 2.16 19.62
CA SER A 144 -5.41 2.15 20.83
C SER A 144 -3.93 2.39 20.51
N PHE A 145 -3.23 3.11 21.40
CA PHE A 145 -1.79 3.38 21.26
C PHE A 145 -0.97 2.08 21.14
N THR A 146 -1.42 1.00 21.77
CA THR A 146 -0.77 -0.30 21.68
C THR A 146 -0.84 -0.87 20.27
N VAL A 147 -1.99 -0.73 19.60
CA VAL A 147 -2.15 -1.18 18.21
C VAL A 147 -1.42 -0.28 17.23
N GLU A 148 -1.45 1.04 17.41
CA GLU A 148 -0.66 1.95 16.58
C GLU A 148 0.83 1.60 16.61
N LYS A 149 1.39 1.34 17.80
CA LYS A 149 2.78 0.91 17.93
C LYS A 149 3.02 -0.41 17.21
N LYS A 150 2.09 -1.37 17.29
CA LYS A 150 2.21 -2.65 16.58
C LYS A 150 2.16 -2.48 15.06
N ILE A 151 1.30 -1.62 14.54
CA ILE A 151 1.23 -1.31 13.10
C ILE A 151 2.58 -0.78 12.63
N ILE A 152 3.20 0.17 13.35
CA ILE A 152 4.51 0.70 13.00
C ILE A 152 5.57 -0.40 12.94
N HIS A 153 5.69 -1.23 13.99
CA HIS A 153 6.69 -2.30 14.03
C HIS A 153 6.46 -3.34 12.93
N ALA A 154 5.21 -3.72 12.72
CA ALA A 154 4.82 -4.65 11.67
C ALA A 154 5.10 -4.09 10.27
N SER A 155 4.90 -2.79 10.06
CA SER A 155 5.20 -2.10 8.79
C SER A 155 6.70 -2.08 8.51
N VAL A 156 7.54 -1.84 9.53
CA VAL A 156 9.00 -1.91 9.39
C VAL A 156 9.45 -3.32 9.00
N ILE A 157 8.88 -4.36 9.63
CA ILE A 157 9.18 -5.75 9.28
C ILE A 157 8.75 -6.06 7.84
N SER A 158 7.56 -5.62 7.44
CA SER A 158 7.03 -5.79 6.08
C SER A 158 7.94 -5.15 5.02
N LEU A 159 8.43 -3.94 5.30
CA LEU A 159 9.36 -3.22 4.42
C LEU A 159 10.68 -3.97 4.24
N VAL A 160 11.25 -4.51 5.32
CA VAL A 160 12.53 -5.24 5.27
C VAL A 160 12.39 -6.60 4.58
N LEU A 161 11.29 -7.32 4.80
CA LEU A 161 11.07 -8.66 4.23
C LEU A 161 10.53 -8.63 2.79
N GLY A 162 9.87 -7.54 2.41
CA GLY A 162 9.11 -7.45 1.18
C GLY A 162 9.64 -6.40 0.21
N ASP A 163 9.56 -5.14 0.62
CA ASP A 163 9.81 -4.00 -0.27
C ASP A 163 11.29 -3.90 -0.65
N ILE A 164 12.22 -4.06 0.30
CA ILE A 164 13.66 -4.01 0.03
C ILE A 164 14.12 -5.14 -0.91
N PRO A 165 13.81 -6.43 -0.65
CA PRO A 165 14.18 -7.51 -1.56
C PRO A 165 13.61 -7.34 -2.97
N ARG A 166 12.37 -6.84 -3.07
CA ARG A 166 11.72 -6.59 -4.35
C ARG A 166 12.42 -5.47 -5.14
N LEU A 167 12.76 -4.37 -4.47
CA LEU A 167 13.49 -3.27 -5.08
C LEU A 167 14.88 -3.72 -5.55
N PHE A 168 15.57 -4.53 -4.74
CA PHE A 168 16.86 -5.11 -5.12
C PHE A 168 16.75 -6.00 -6.36
N LEU A 169 15.76 -6.90 -6.41
CA LEU A 169 15.51 -7.74 -7.59
C LEU A 169 15.26 -6.92 -8.85
N LEU A 170 14.46 -5.85 -8.74
CA LEU A 170 14.14 -4.97 -9.87
C LEU A 170 15.37 -4.26 -10.43
N LEU A 171 16.22 -3.71 -9.55
CA LEU A 171 17.43 -2.97 -9.92
C LEU A 171 18.51 -3.87 -10.54
N ASN A 172 18.72 -5.07 -9.98
CA ASN A 172 19.69 -6.00 -10.56
C ASN A 172 19.24 -6.43 -11.95
N TYR A 173 17.94 -6.58 -12.14
CA TYR A 173 17.41 -6.99 -13.42
C TYR A 173 17.58 -5.92 -14.51
N SER A 174 17.16 -4.68 -14.24
CA SER A 174 17.33 -3.58 -15.20
C SER A 174 18.79 -3.35 -15.56
N PHE A 175 19.71 -3.59 -14.62
CA PHE A 175 21.14 -3.51 -14.87
C PHE A 175 21.67 -4.64 -15.77
N ILE A 176 21.20 -5.89 -15.57
CA ILE A 176 21.61 -7.04 -16.38
C ILE A 176 21.07 -6.95 -17.82
N ASP A 177 19.82 -6.52 -17.98
CA ASP A 177 19.20 -6.34 -19.30
C ASP A 177 19.91 -5.24 -20.11
N TYR A 178 20.27 -4.13 -19.46
CA TYR A 178 21.06 -3.05 -20.08
C TYR A 178 22.45 -3.49 -20.54
N MET A 179 23.09 -4.43 -19.83
CA MET A 179 24.43 -4.93 -20.18
C MET A 179 24.42 -5.99 -21.30
N ASN A 180 23.25 -6.56 -21.62
CA ASN A 180 23.09 -7.60 -22.63
C ASN A 180 22.56 -7.06 -23.98
N GLN A 181 22.26 -5.76 -24.09
CA GLN A 181 21.96 -5.04 -25.34
C GLN A 181 23.23 -4.42 -25.94
#